data_AF-A0A6L8I353-F1
#
_entry.id   AF-A0A6L8I353-F1
#
_cell.length_a   1.000
_cell.length_b   1.000
_cell.length_c   1.000
_cell.angle_alpha   90.00
_cell.angle_beta   90.00
_cell.angle_gamma   90.00
#
_symmetry.space_group_name_H-M   'P 1'
#
loop_
_entity.id
_entity.type
_entity.pdbx_description
1 polymer ?
#
loop_
_entity_poly.entity_id
_entity_poly.type
_entity_poly.pdbx_seq_one_letter_code
_entity_poly.pdbx_strand_id
1 'polypeptide(L)'
;MARAISVHHGSFGRATLYELDRSLTTHAHREGHLIFYLGGPDASATINGDRYAISKTEAVAISPWEPHSFEPSPCGQKHFVLTLYIKPMWFLENSQSAEFSLGFGTPQVRVTPTVEMWIGRLTSILLDDQPSERFDGFLFETTRQCVDQTWRSAESRPLLRNMQLKFNDFRVRRSLR
;
A
#
# COMPACT_ATOMS: atom_id res chain seq x y z
N MET A 1 6.41 20.53 -3.75
CA MET A 1 5.42 20.11 -4.73
C MET A 1 5.10 18.61 -4.60
N ALA A 2 3.84 18.27 -4.88
CA ALA A 2 3.43 16.90 -5.15
C ALA A 2 2.82 16.91 -6.56
N ARG A 3 3.40 16.14 -7.49
CA ARG A 3 3.02 16.14 -8.90
C ARG A 3 2.78 14.73 -9.37
N ALA A 4 1.61 14.46 -9.94
CA ALA A 4 1.39 13.25 -10.73
C ALA A 4 2.10 13.43 -12.07
N ILE A 5 3.07 12.56 -12.37
CA ILE A 5 3.82 12.55 -13.63
C ILE A 5 2.97 11.88 -14.71
N SER A 6 2.40 10.72 -14.39
CA SER A 6 1.55 9.93 -15.27
C SER A 6 0.57 9.12 -14.43
N VAL A 7 -0.61 8.84 -14.99
CA VAL A 7 -1.65 8.03 -14.38
C VAL A 7 -2.23 7.11 -15.45
N HIS A 8 -2.26 5.80 -15.17
CA HIS A 8 -2.92 4.83 -16.02
C HIS A 8 -4.09 4.19 -15.29
N HIS A 9 -5.26 4.15 -15.92
CA HIS A 9 -6.47 3.55 -15.37
C HIS A 9 -6.76 2.21 -16.05
N GLY A 10 -7.08 1.19 -15.26
CA GLY A 10 -7.46 -0.13 -15.72
C GLY A 10 -8.77 -0.61 -15.10
N SER A 11 -9.18 -1.81 -15.51
CA SER A 11 -10.36 -2.47 -14.97
C SER A 11 -10.16 -2.89 -13.51
N PHE A 12 -8.94 -3.26 -13.11
CA PHE A 12 -8.62 -3.71 -11.74
C PHE A 12 -8.37 -2.54 -10.78
N GLY A 13 -7.78 -1.46 -11.27
CA GLY A 13 -7.37 -0.32 -10.46
C GLY A 13 -6.70 0.76 -11.28
N ARG A 14 -5.84 1.55 -10.66
CA ARG A 14 -5.00 2.53 -11.36
C ARG A 14 -3.59 2.54 -10.79
N ALA A 15 -2.65 3.02 -11.58
CA ALA A 15 -1.30 3.27 -11.14
C ALA A 15 -0.96 4.74 -11.41
N THR A 16 -0.18 5.33 -10.52
CA THR A 16 0.30 6.71 -10.65
C THR A 16 1.80 6.76 -10.39
N LEU A 17 2.52 7.47 -11.25
CA LEU A 17 3.88 7.92 -10.97
C LEU A 17 3.82 9.28 -10.30
N TYR A 18 4.40 9.42 -9.12
CA TYR A 18 4.50 10.70 -8.42
C TYR A 18 5.93 11.21 -8.34
N GLU A 19 6.08 12.52 -8.47
CA GLU A 19 7.23 13.30 -8.02
C GLU A 19 6.81 14.05 -6.75
N LEU A 20 7.49 13.78 -5.64
CA LEU A 20 7.18 14.33 -4.31
C LEU A 20 8.44 14.96 -3.71
N ASP A 21 8.33 16.14 -3.11
CA ASP A 21 9.46 16.78 -2.39
C ASP A 21 9.12 17.22 -0.95
N ARG A 22 7.85 17.03 -0.55
CA ARG A 22 7.31 17.44 0.75
C ARG A 22 6.33 16.41 1.27
N SER A 23 6.12 16.42 2.58
CA SER A 23 5.14 15.52 3.19
C SER A 23 3.73 15.77 2.65
N LEU A 24 2.96 14.69 2.54
CA LEU A 24 1.53 14.78 2.27
C LEU A 24 0.78 14.83 3.60
N THR A 25 -0.28 15.63 3.67
CA THR A 25 -1.15 15.66 4.84
C THR A 25 -1.75 14.27 5.09
N THR A 26 -1.87 13.88 6.35
CA THR A 26 -2.53 12.62 6.72
C THR A 26 -3.95 12.59 6.18
N HIS A 27 -4.29 11.51 5.49
CA HIS A 27 -5.60 11.31 4.88
C HIS A 27 -5.97 9.82 4.87
N ALA A 28 -7.20 9.53 4.48
CA ALA A 28 -7.71 8.17 4.32
C ALA A 28 -8.69 8.17 3.15
N HIS A 29 -8.70 7.09 2.38
CA HIS A 29 -9.61 6.95 1.24
C HIS A 29 -10.00 5.49 1.01
N ARG A 30 -11.09 5.29 0.25
CA ARG A 30 -11.69 3.97 0.00
C ARG A 30 -10.77 2.97 -0.70
N GLU A 31 -9.83 3.42 -1.52
CA GLU A 31 -8.91 2.54 -2.24
C GLU A 31 -7.81 2.06 -1.30
N GLY A 32 -7.60 0.74 -1.24
CA GLY A 32 -6.35 0.21 -0.73
C GLY A 32 -5.24 0.49 -1.74
N HIS A 33 -4.02 0.72 -1.29
CA HIS A 33 -2.94 1.05 -2.21
C HIS A 33 -1.56 0.60 -1.74
N LEU A 34 -0.67 0.44 -2.72
CA LEU A 34 0.72 0.08 -2.53
C LEU A 34 1.60 1.24 -2.99
N ILE A 35 2.66 1.57 -2.25
CA ILE A 35 3.62 2.61 -2.63
C ILE A 35 5.01 1.99 -2.73
N PHE A 36 5.62 2.14 -3.90
CA PHE A 36 6.95 1.62 -4.22
C PHE A 36 7.91 2.75 -4.54
N TYR A 37 9.15 2.60 -4.09
CA TYR A 37 10.26 3.47 -4.48
C TYR A 37 10.61 3.28 -5.97
N LEU A 38 10.88 4.37 -6.68
CA LEU A 38 11.46 4.36 -8.03
C LEU A 38 12.77 5.14 -8.14
N GLY A 39 12.98 6.17 -7.30
CA GLY A 39 14.18 7.00 -7.39
C GLY A 39 14.20 8.14 -6.38
N GLY A 40 15.38 8.72 -6.19
CA GLY A 40 15.64 9.74 -5.16
C GLY A 40 16.20 9.13 -3.86
N PRO A 41 16.27 9.90 -2.77
CA PRO A 41 16.57 9.37 -1.45
C PRO A 41 15.48 8.42 -0.94
N ASP A 42 15.77 7.70 0.14
CA ASP A 42 14.74 6.90 0.81
C ASP A 42 13.61 7.78 1.34
N ALA A 43 12.41 7.23 1.43
CA ALA A 43 11.25 7.89 1.99
C ALA A 43 10.62 7.03 3.07
N SER A 44 9.52 7.52 3.62
CA SER A 44 8.69 6.76 4.55
C SER A 44 7.23 7.12 4.37
N ALA A 45 6.36 6.27 4.90
CA ALA A 45 4.98 6.63 5.16
C ALA A 45 4.68 6.44 6.64
N THR A 46 3.90 7.36 7.21
CA THR A 46 3.24 7.13 8.49
C THR A 46 1.88 6.52 8.21
N ILE A 47 1.59 5.36 8.78
CA ILE A 47 0.38 4.57 8.55
C ILE A 47 -0.17 4.21 9.93
N ASN A 48 -1.38 4.69 10.23
CA ASN A 48 -2.02 4.56 11.54
C ASN A 48 -1.12 4.99 12.73
N GLY A 49 -0.26 5.99 12.52
CA GLY A 49 0.66 6.53 13.53
C GLY A 49 2.04 5.86 13.59
N ASP A 50 2.23 4.73 12.93
CA ASP A 50 3.52 4.03 12.85
C ASP A 50 4.25 4.38 11.55
N ARG A 51 5.58 4.52 11.61
CA ARG A 51 6.42 4.89 10.47
C ARG A 51 6.99 3.65 9.77
N TYR A 52 6.86 3.60 8.44
CA TYR A 52 7.34 2.51 7.58
C TYR A 52 8.22 3.06 6.46
N ALA A 53 9.31 2.37 6.15
CA ALA A 53 10.26 2.79 5.14
C ALA A 53 9.76 2.50 3.70
N ILE A 54 10.17 3.35 2.77
CA ILE A 54 9.97 3.22 1.33
C ILE A 54 11.34 3.40 0.68
N SER A 55 11.91 2.30 0.19
CA SER A 55 13.26 2.22 -0.37
C SER A 55 13.31 1.18 -1.48
N LYS A 56 14.51 0.94 -2.05
CA LYS A 56 14.68 -0.12 -3.07
C LYS A 56 14.26 -1.52 -2.59
N THR A 57 14.31 -1.77 -1.27
CA THR A 57 14.00 -3.10 -0.71
C THR A 57 12.70 -3.12 0.10
N GLU A 58 12.13 -1.96 0.41
CA GLU A 58 10.93 -1.83 1.24
C GLU A 58 9.87 -0.97 0.56
N ALA A 59 8.64 -1.44 0.65
CA ALA A 59 7.45 -0.77 0.15
C ALA A 59 6.37 -0.81 1.23
N VAL A 60 5.32 -0.01 1.03
CA VAL A 60 4.21 0.04 1.97
C VAL A 60 2.89 -0.37 1.32
N ALA A 61 2.07 -1.05 2.11
CA ALA A 61 0.70 -1.41 1.79
C ALA A 61 -0.24 -0.68 2.76
N ILE A 62 -1.27 -0.04 2.23
CA ILE A 62 -2.16 0.81 3.02
C ILE A 62 -3.58 0.33 2.75
N SER A 63 -4.24 -0.12 3.81
CA SER A 63 -5.59 -0.68 3.71
C SER A 63 -6.62 0.42 3.38
N PRO A 64 -7.76 0.06 2.77
CA PRO A 64 -8.91 0.96 2.65
C PRO A 64 -9.21 1.68 3.96
N TRP A 65 -9.36 3.01 3.89
CA TRP A 65 -9.65 3.90 5.02
C TRP A 65 -8.61 3.94 6.15
N GLU A 66 -7.44 3.34 5.98
CA GLU A 66 -6.34 3.43 6.93
C GLU A 66 -5.71 4.84 6.85
N PRO A 67 -5.64 5.61 7.95
CA PRO A 67 -5.02 6.93 7.94
C PRO A 67 -3.54 6.85 7.61
N HIS A 68 -3.07 7.64 6.63
CA HIS A 68 -1.68 7.61 6.19
C HIS A 68 -1.19 8.95 5.64
N SER A 69 0.13 9.14 5.66
CA SER A 69 0.85 10.26 5.03
C SER A 69 2.18 9.81 4.45
N PHE A 70 2.58 10.38 3.30
CA PHE A 70 3.92 10.22 2.76
C PHE A 70 4.88 11.23 3.42
N GLU A 71 6.07 10.79 3.78
CA GLU A 71 7.10 11.56 4.47
C GLU A 71 8.46 11.41 3.75
N PRO A 72 8.86 12.41 2.94
CA PRO A 72 10.16 12.40 2.27
C PRO A 72 11.30 12.59 3.27
N SER A 73 12.42 11.89 3.08
CA SER A 73 13.60 12.02 3.94
C SER A 73 14.91 11.92 3.15
N PRO A 74 15.61 13.03 2.86
CA PRO A 74 15.39 14.39 3.35
C PRO A 74 14.25 15.13 2.65
N CYS A 75 13.64 16.06 3.37
CA CYS A 75 12.66 17.01 2.85
C CYS A 75 13.33 17.95 1.81
N GLY A 76 12.58 18.34 0.77
CA GLY A 76 13.05 19.22 -0.30
C GLY A 76 13.81 18.54 -1.44
N GLN A 77 14.19 17.27 -1.28
CA GLN A 77 14.71 16.46 -2.40
C GLN A 77 13.56 15.81 -3.16
N LYS A 78 13.76 15.55 -4.46
CA LYS A 78 12.76 14.87 -5.28
C LYS A 78 12.78 13.37 -5.03
N HIS A 79 11.59 12.83 -4.73
CA HIS A 79 11.28 11.42 -4.57
C HIS A 79 10.38 10.99 -5.70
N PHE A 80 10.68 9.84 -6.30
CA PHE A 80 9.88 9.22 -7.35
C PHE A 80 9.28 7.93 -6.80
N VAL A 81 7.96 7.84 -6.84
CA VAL A 81 7.24 6.66 -6.34
C VAL A 81 6.18 6.18 -7.33
N LEU A 82 5.99 4.87 -7.38
CA LEU A 82 4.86 4.23 -8.04
C LEU A 82 3.80 3.94 -6.99
N THR A 83 2.59 4.45 -7.19
CA THR A 83 1.44 4.15 -6.33
C THR A 83 0.41 3.34 -7.10
N LEU A 84 0.07 2.16 -6.60
CA LEU A 84 -0.98 1.31 -7.16
C LEU A 84 -2.22 1.45 -6.30
N TYR A 85 -3.34 1.92 -6.86
CA TYR A 85 -4.63 2.00 -6.18
C TYR A 85 -5.52 0.84 -6.64
N ILE A 86 -6.02 0.07 -5.70
CA ILE A 86 -6.81 -1.14 -5.92
C ILE A 86 -8.29 -0.81 -5.68
N LYS A 87 -9.16 -1.25 -6.59
CA LYS A 87 -10.60 -1.05 -6.44
C LYS A 87 -11.12 -1.79 -5.19
N PRO A 88 -11.98 -1.16 -4.37
CA PRO A 88 -12.48 -1.78 -3.14
C PRO A 88 -13.18 -3.13 -3.34
N MET A 89 -13.85 -3.32 -4.48
CA MET A 89 -14.55 -4.56 -4.83
C MET A 89 -13.63 -5.77 -4.83
N TRP A 90 -12.36 -5.61 -5.21
CA TRP A 90 -11.43 -6.73 -5.22
C TRP A 90 -11.15 -7.26 -3.80
N PHE A 91 -10.98 -6.37 -2.82
CA PHE A 91 -10.81 -6.79 -1.43
C PHE A 91 -12.04 -7.50 -0.87
N LEU A 92 -13.24 -7.12 -1.33
CA LEU A 92 -14.50 -7.79 -0.95
C LEU A 92 -14.58 -9.21 -1.54
N GLU A 93 -14.24 -9.38 -2.80
CA GLU A 93 -14.30 -10.67 -3.50
C GLU A 93 -13.20 -11.63 -3.05
N ASN A 94 -12.06 -11.11 -2.61
CA ASN A 94 -10.87 -11.89 -2.28
C ASN A 94 -10.60 -12.00 -0.76
N SER A 95 -11.53 -11.55 0.10
CA SER A 95 -11.43 -11.75 1.55
C SER A 95 -11.70 -13.20 1.92
N GLN A 96 -10.76 -13.84 2.65
CA GLN A 96 -10.88 -15.24 3.05
C GLN A 96 -11.95 -15.48 4.15
N SER A 97 -12.43 -14.44 4.81
CA SER A 97 -13.54 -14.51 5.77
C SER A 97 -14.21 -13.15 5.94
N ALA A 98 -15.50 -13.15 6.31
CA ALA A 98 -16.26 -11.94 6.63
C ALA A 98 -15.70 -11.19 7.87
N GLU A 99 -14.89 -11.87 8.71
CA GLU A 99 -14.32 -11.32 9.94
C GLU A 99 -12.91 -10.73 9.75
N PHE A 100 -12.19 -11.06 8.67
CA PHE A 100 -10.84 -10.57 8.39
C PHE A 100 -10.80 -9.75 7.09
N SER A 101 -11.34 -8.54 7.26
CA SER A 101 -11.08 -7.25 6.64
C SER A 101 -10.36 -7.20 5.29
N LEU A 102 -11.14 -6.90 4.25
CA LEU A 102 -11.06 -5.71 3.37
C LEU A 102 -9.71 -4.96 3.21
N GLY A 103 -8.54 -5.61 3.27
CA GLY A 103 -7.25 -4.91 3.30
C GLY A 103 -6.02 -5.81 3.37
N PHE A 104 -4.90 -5.20 3.76
CA PHE A 104 -3.59 -5.86 3.87
C PHE A 104 -3.33 -6.37 5.29
N GLY A 105 -2.57 -7.46 5.44
CA GLY A 105 -2.31 -8.06 6.76
C GLY A 105 -1.36 -7.23 7.65
N THR A 106 -0.44 -6.49 7.04
CA THR A 106 0.49 -5.56 7.70
C THR A 106 0.90 -4.47 6.70
N PRO A 107 1.28 -3.26 7.14
CA PRO A 107 1.66 -2.20 6.21
C PRO A 107 3.01 -2.38 5.50
N GLN A 108 3.82 -3.35 5.91
CA GLN A 108 5.18 -3.56 5.37
C GLN A 108 5.18 -4.58 4.23
N VAL A 109 5.81 -4.22 3.11
CA VAL A 109 6.04 -5.06 1.94
C VAL A 109 7.54 -5.10 1.67
N ARG A 110 8.12 -6.29 1.42
CA ARG A 110 9.49 -6.37 0.90
C ARG A 110 9.47 -6.42 -0.61
N VAL A 111 10.28 -5.60 -1.24
CA VAL A 111 10.48 -5.61 -2.70
C VAL A 111 11.38 -6.80 -3.04
N THR A 112 10.75 -7.91 -3.44
CA THR A 112 11.46 -9.09 -3.94
C THR A 112 11.87 -8.88 -5.41
N PRO A 113 12.81 -9.68 -5.98
CA PRO A 113 13.17 -9.56 -7.40
C PRO A 113 11.97 -9.66 -8.35
N THR A 114 10.97 -10.49 -8.00
CA THR A 114 9.74 -10.61 -8.79
C THR A 114 8.89 -9.35 -8.72
N VAL A 115 8.74 -8.76 -7.52
CA VAL A 115 8.01 -7.51 -7.33
C VAL A 115 8.72 -6.35 -8.04
N GLU A 116 10.05 -6.26 -7.92
CA GLU A 116 10.88 -5.28 -8.63
C GLU A 116 10.68 -5.36 -10.15
N MET A 117 10.68 -6.57 -10.72
CA MET A 117 10.40 -6.79 -12.13
C MET A 117 9.02 -6.25 -12.55
N TRP A 118 7.96 -6.50 -11.77
CA TRP A 118 6.63 -5.99 -12.12
C TRP A 118 6.49 -4.48 -11.93
N ILE A 119 7.12 -3.90 -10.91
CA ILE A 119 7.23 -2.44 -10.73
C ILE A 119 7.88 -1.82 -11.96
N GLY A 120 8.98 -2.40 -12.44
CA GLY A 120 9.66 -1.94 -13.66
C GLY A 120 8.75 -1.97 -14.88
N ARG A 121 7.99 -3.06 -15.09
CA ARG A 121 7.04 -3.18 -16.21
C ARG A 121 5.89 -2.17 -16.12
N LEU A 122 5.31 -1.99 -14.94
CA LEU A 122 4.26 -0.99 -14.72
C LEU A 122 4.79 0.43 -14.96
N THR A 123 5.99 0.72 -14.47
CA THR A 123 6.64 2.02 -14.67
C THR A 123 6.88 2.28 -16.15
N SER A 124 7.38 1.29 -16.91
CA SER A 124 7.54 1.43 -18.36
C SER A 124 6.22 1.68 -19.08
N ILE A 125 5.12 1.01 -18.68
CA ILE A 125 3.79 1.27 -19.25
C ILE A 125 3.33 2.70 -18.94
N LEU A 126 3.58 3.22 -17.73
CA LEU A 126 3.16 4.57 -17.36
C LEU A 126 3.99 5.66 -18.03
N LEU A 127 5.21 5.35 -18.47
CA LEU A 127 6.07 6.26 -19.22
C LEU A 127 5.85 6.18 -20.74
N ASP A 128 5.20 5.11 -21.20
CA ASP A 128 4.74 4.99 -22.59
C ASP A 128 3.39 5.71 -22.75
N ASP A 129 3.19 6.36 -23.89
CA ASP A 129 1.98 7.14 -24.19
C ASP A 129 0.91 6.29 -24.89
N GLN A 130 1.13 4.97 -24.96
CA GLN A 130 0.24 4.02 -25.61
C GLN A 130 -0.54 3.17 -24.61
N PRO A 131 -1.83 2.89 -24.86
CA PRO A 131 -2.60 1.98 -24.02
C PRO A 131 -2.00 0.57 -24.05
N SER A 132 -1.90 -0.06 -22.89
CA SER A 132 -1.35 -1.41 -22.76
C SER A 132 -2.38 -2.39 -22.20
N GLU A 133 -2.74 -3.40 -22.98
CA GLU A 133 -3.62 -4.50 -22.55
C GLU A 133 -3.02 -5.33 -21.40
N ARG A 134 -1.70 -5.22 -21.18
CA ARG A 134 -0.98 -5.95 -20.12
C ARG A 134 -1.03 -5.24 -18.77
N PHE A 135 -1.50 -3.99 -18.73
CA PHE A 135 -1.51 -3.16 -17.52
C PHE A 135 -2.25 -3.83 -16.36
N ASP A 136 -3.50 -4.25 -16.59
CA ASP A 136 -4.34 -4.85 -15.55
C ASP A 136 -3.73 -6.15 -15.01
N GLY A 137 -3.14 -6.97 -15.89
CA GLY A 137 -2.45 -8.20 -15.49
C GLY A 137 -1.26 -7.94 -14.57
N PHE A 138 -0.40 -6.96 -14.90
CA PHE A 138 0.73 -6.62 -14.02
C PHE A 138 0.30 -5.97 -12.72
N LEU A 139 -0.73 -5.11 -12.75
CA LEU A 139 -1.29 -4.48 -11.56
C LEU A 139 -1.86 -5.56 -10.61
N PHE A 140 -2.60 -6.52 -11.16
CA PHE A 140 -3.17 -7.65 -10.43
C PHE A 140 -2.09 -8.54 -9.80
N GLU A 141 -1.11 -9.02 -10.58
CA GLU A 141 -0.07 -9.92 -10.07
C GLU A 141 0.79 -9.27 -8.98
N THR A 142 1.15 -8.00 -9.18
CA THR A 142 1.87 -7.22 -8.15
C THR A 142 1.05 -7.13 -6.87
N THR A 143 -0.24 -6.78 -6.99
CA THR A 143 -1.13 -6.64 -5.84
C THR A 143 -1.29 -7.95 -5.09
N ARG A 144 -1.60 -9.03 -5.81
CA ARG A 144 -1.80 -10.36 -5.23
C ARG A 144 -0.59 -10.80 -4.40
N GLN A 145 0.61 -10.60 -4.93
CA GLN A 145 1.85 -11.01 -4.27
C GLN A 145 2.17 -10.17 -3.04
N CYS A 146 1.92 -8.86 -3.09
CA CYS A 146 2.03 -8.00 -1.92
C CYS A 146 1.00 -8.39 -0.85
N VAL A 147 -0.25 -8.65 -1.23
CA VAL A 147 -1.29 -9.08 -0.29
C VAL A 147 -0.90 -10.39 0.40
N ASP A 148 -0.52 -11.42 -0.36
CA ASP A 148 -0.05 -12.69 0.19
C ASP A 148 1.12 -12.51 1.17
N GLN A 149 2.10 -11.66 0.81
CA GLN A 149 3.25 -11.36 1.66
C GLN A 149 2.84 -10.69 2.98
N THR A 150 1.90 -9.73 2.92
CA THR A 150 1.48 -8.99 4.12
C THR A 150 0.75 -9.90 5.12
N TRP A 151 -0.10 -10.81 4.64
CA TRP A 151 -0.81 -11.75 5.51
C TRP A 151 0.09 -12.82 6.11
N ARG A 152 1.02 -13.40 5.34
CA ARG A 152 2.03 -14.34 5.87
C ARG A 152 2.88 -13.71 6.98
N SER A 153 3.22 -12.43 6.81
CA SER A 153 3.99 -11.68 7.82
C SER A 153 3.16 -11.38 9.07
N ALA A 154 1.86 -11.16 8.92
CA ALA A 154 0.92 -10.92 10.02
C ALA A 154 0.69 -12.20 10.86
N GLU A 155 0.48 -13.35 10.21
CA GLU A 155 0.29 -14.66 10.86
C GLU A 155 1.52 -15.11 11.65
N SER A 156 2.71 -14.70 11.21
CA SER A 156 3.97 -14.98 11.90
C SER A 156 4.14 -14.18 13.19
N ARG A 157 3.28 -13.19 13.49
CA ARG A 157 3.32 -12.44 14.76
C ARG A 157 2.66 -13.25 15.87
N PRO A 158 3.22 -13.29 17.10
CA PRO A 158 2.62 -14.03 18.20
C PRO A 158 1.19 -13.55 18.47
N LEU A 159 0.22 -14.47 18.40
CA LEU A 159 -1.22 -14.25 18.56
C LEU A 159 -1.59 -13.44 19.83
N LEU A 160 -0.73 -13.44 20.84
CA LEU A 160 -0.93 -12.79 22.14
C LEU A 160 -0.94 -11.25 22.08
N ARG A 161 -0.28 -10.61 21.09
CA ARG A 161 -0.32 -9.14 20.95
C ARG A 161 -1.69 -8.64 20.49
N ASN A 162 -2.42 -9.47 19.73
CA ASN A 162 -3.77 -9.16 19.25
C ASN A 162 -4.86 -9.41 20.31
N MET A 163 -4.64 -10.28 21.30
CA MET A 163 -5.59 -10.47 22.40
C MET A 163 -5.68 -9.26 23.33
N GLN A 164 -4.56 -8.55 23.58
CA GLN A 164 -4.55 -7.39 24.47
C GLN A 164 -5.31 -6.17 23.92
N LEU A 165 -5.54 -6.10 22.61
CA LEU A 165 -6.30 -5.02 21.97
C LEU A 165 -7.76 -5.40 21.68
N LYS A 166 -8.11 -6.70 21.70
CA LYS A 166 -9.42 -7.20 21.25
C LYS A 166 -10.54 -7.15 22.30
N PHE A 167 -10.24 -6.87 23.57
CA PHE A 167 -11.27 -6.58 24.57
C PHE A 167 -11.05 -5.22 25.21
N ASN A 168 -11.40 -4.18 24.46
CA ASN A 168 -11.54 -2.82 25.02
C ASN A 168 -12.87 -2.16 24.63
N ASP A 169 -13.88 -2.96 24.27
CA ASP A 169 -15.24 -2.46 24.08
C ASP A 169 -15.81 -2.01 25.45
N PHE A 170 -16.19 -0.74 25.51
CA PHE A 170 -16.81 -0.14 26.69
C PHE A 170 -18.10 -0.87 27.12
N ARG A 171 -18.87 -1.40 26.18
CA ARG A 171 -20.13 -2.11 26.42
C ARG A 171 -19.88 -3.46 27.10
N VAL A 172 -18.87 -4.20 26.67
CA VAL A 172 -18.48 -5.50 27.27
C VAL A 172 -18.01 -5.31 28.72
N ARG A 173 -17.29 -4.22 29.00
CA ARG A 173 -16.88 -3.89 30.38
C ARG A 173 -18.06 -3.60 31.31
N ARG A 174 -19.18 -3.10 30.78
CA ARG A 174 -20.36 -2.76 31.56
C ARG A 174 -21.24 -3.97 31.92
N SER A 175 -21.12 -5.09 31.18
CA SER A 175 -21.93 -6.30 31.40
C SER A 175 -21.30 -7.33 32.34
N LEU A 176 -20.02 -7.13 32.73
CA LEU A 176 -19.30 -8.02 33.65
C LEU A 176 -19.32 -7.50 35.11
N ARG A 177 -20.19 -6.52 35.40
CA ARG A 177 -20.45 -6.02 36.75
C ARG A 177 -21.85 -6.39 37.19
#